data_AF-A0A3N1TLY6-F1
#
_entry.id   AF-A0A3N1TLY6-F1
#
_cell.length_a   1.000
_cell.length_b   1.000
_cell.length_c   1.000
_cell.angle_alpha   90.00
_cell.angle_beta   90.00
_cell.angle_gamma   90.00
#
_symmetry.space_group_name_H-M   'P 1'
#
loop_
_entity.id
_entity.type
_entity.pdbx_description
1 polymer ?
#
loop_
_entity_poly.entity_id
_entity_poly.type
_entity_poly.pdbx_seq_one_letter_code
_entity_poly.pdbx_strand_id
1 'polypeptide(L)'
;MLRHLTGSVRSDGCERYAAGHQVHWIHAKKCRQEPGQAVEILLTAGDVRDDGWVELRAAFDYAGGLPEVWTHAPDLLREALAGHRGRVYWLSRWHALKLVNGDDQVAGLVNVALVSGELCGAAAGSSQP
;
A
#
# COMPACT_ATOMS: atom_id res chain seq x y z
N MET A 1 5.59 12.17 23.94
CA MET A 1 6.52 12.20 22.78
C MET A 1 6.16 11.09 21.83
N LEU A 2 5.53 11.43 20.70
CA LEU A 2 5.08 10.48 19.69
C LEU A 2 6.30 9.99 18.91
N ARG A 3 6.74 8.74 19.12
CA ARG A 3 7.79 8.16 18.29
C ARG A 3 7.28 8.12 16.85
N HIS A 4 7.93 8.86 15.96
CA HIS A 4 7.71 8.78 14.51
C HIS A 4 7.73 7.30 14.11
N LEU A 5 6.66 6.83 13.48
CA LEU A 5 6.62 5.53 12.83
C LEU A 5 7.57 5.61 11.63
N THR A 6 8.80 5.14 11.81
CA THR A 6 9.91 5.20 10.83
C THR A 6 9.72 4.29 9.61
N GLY A 7 8.50 4.14 9.11
CA GLY A 7 8.25 3.26 7.96
C GLY A 7 6.84 3.38 7.40
N SER A 8 6.24 4.56 7.39
CA SER A 8 5.02 4.81 6.59
C SER A 8 5.39 5.65 5.37
N VAL A 9 4.93 5.25 4.20
CA VAL A 9 5.05 6.08 2.98
C VAL A 9 4.04 7.23 3.10
N ARG A 10 4.51 8.48 3.03
CA ARG A 10 3.71 9.69 3.32
C ARG A 10 3.78 10.69 2.17
N SER A 11 2.64 11.07 1.60
CA SER A 11 2.54 12.17 0.64
C SER A 11 2.39 13.53 1.32
N ASP A 12 3.22 14.51 0.99
CA ASP A 12 3.16 15.85 1.61
C ASP A 12 1.93 16.67 1.15
N GLY A 13 1.22 16.22 0.09
CA GLY A 13 0.04 16.91 -0.47
C GLY A 13 -1.31 16.35 -0.04
N CYS A 14 -1.34 15.33 0.83
CA CYS A 14 -2.58 14.67 1.22
C CYS A 14 -2.69 14.49 2.73
N GLU A 15 -3.69 15.13 3.35
CA GLU A 15 -3.93 15.05 4.80
C GLU A 15 -4.99 14.00 5.19
N ARG A 16 -5.64 13.35 4.22
CA ARG A 16 -6.69 12.35 4.49
C ARG A 16 -6.10 11.06 5.05
N TYR A 17 -6.72 10.53 6.11
CA TYR A 17 -6.48 9.20 6.64
C TYR A 17 -7.60 8.24 6.20
N ALA A 18 -7.63 7.92 4.90
CA ALA A 18 -8.61 7.04 4.27
C ALA A 18 -7.89 5.98 3.42
N ALA A 19 -8.61 4.95 2.96
CA ALA A 19 -8.05 3.91 2.10
C ALA A 19 -7.31 4.52 0.89
N GLY A 20 -6.11 4.05 0.59
CA GLY A 20 -5.27 4.61 -0.47
C GLY A 20 -4.49 5.87 -0.08
N HIS A 21 -4.78 6.51 1.05
CA HIS A 21 -4.15 7.75 1.48
C HIS A 21 -3.12 7.53 2.60
N GLN A 22 -2.97 8.49 3.52
CA GLN A 22 -2.01 8.43 4.60
C GLN A 22 -2.32 7.27 5.54
N VAL A 23 -1.26 6.61 6.01
CA VAL A 23 -1.37 5.66 7.12
C VAL A 23 -1.51 6.42 8.43
N HIS A 24 -2.64 6.27 9.12
CA HIS A 24 -2.80 6.78 10.47
C HIS A 24 -2.02 5.92 11.49
N TRP A 25 -1.57 6.50 12.60
CA TRP A 25 -0.75 5.78 13.58
C TRP A 25 -1.47 4.59 14.23
N ILE A 26 -2.80 4.68 14.43
CA ILE A 26 -3.62 3.57 14.93
C ILE A 26 -3.65 2.43 13.91
N HIS A 27 -3.80 2.76 12.62
CA HIS A 27 -3.81 1.78 11.53
C HIS A 27 -2.47 1.05 11.46
N ALA A 28 -1.35 1.80 11.49
CA ALA A 28 -0.01 1.21 11.55
C ALA A 28 0.19 0.28 12.75
N LYS A 29 -0.29 0.69 13.93
CA LYS A 29 -0.25 -0.13 15.15
C LYS A 29 -1.05 -1.43 14.96
N LYS A 30 -2.25 -1.35 14.39
CA LYS A 30 -3.13 -2.51 14.16
C LYS A 30 -2.59 -3.48 13.12
N CYS A 31 -2.01 -3.00 12.03
CA CYS A 31 -1.29 -3.85 11.06
C CYS A 31 -0.17 -4.68 11.71
N ARG A 32 0.46 -4.16 12.77
CA ARG A 32 1.53 -4.87 13.50
C ARG A 32 0.99 -5.85 14.53
N GLN A 33 -0.04 -5.45 15.29
CA GLN A 33 -0.57 -6.27 16.39
C GLN A 33 -1.47 -7.41 15.90
N GLU A 34 -2.21 -7.18 14.82
CA GLU A 34 -3.27 -8.08 14.37
C GLU A 34 -3.21 -8.24 12.84
N PRO A 35 -2.08 -8.63 12.23
CA PRO A 35 -1.87 -8.56 10.78
C PRO A 35 -2.89 -9.35 9.95
N GLY A 36 -3.52 -10.37 10.53
CA GLY A 36 -4.36 -11.31 9.80
C GLY A 36 -3.51 -12.18 8.86
N GLN A 37 -4.09 -12.59 7.74
CA GLN A 37 -3.35 -13.28 6.69
C GLN A 37 -2.45 -12.28 5.95
N ALA A 38 -1.15 -12.57 5.90
CA ALA A 38 -0.19 -11.85 5.09
C ALA A 38 0.17 -12.71 3.88
N VAL A 39 -0.03 -12.19 2.67
CA VAL A 39 0.35 -12.85 1.42
C VAL A 39 1.59 -12.16 0.87
N GLU A 40 2.65 -12.92 0.59
CA GLU A 40 3.86 -12.36 -0.01
C GLU A 40 3.61 -12.05 -1.50
N ILE A 41 3.98 -10.84 -1.93
CA ILE A 41 3.68 -10.31 -3.27
C ILE A 41 4.98 -10.02 -4.01
N LEU A 42 5.01 -10.37 -5.31
CA LEU A 42 5.99 -9.88 -6.25
C LEU A 42 5.61 -8.46 -6.65
N LEU A 43 6.31 -7.49 -6.07
CA LEU A 43 6.07 -6.08 -6.34
C LEU A 43 7.39 -5.33 -6.53
N THR A 44 7.53 -4.68 -7.66
CA THR A 44 8.66 -3.81 -8.03
C THR A 44 8.17 -2.39 -8.31
N ALA A 45 9.09 -1.43 -8.38
CA ALA A 45 8.74 -0.06 -8.76
C ALA A 45 8.07 0.04 -10.14
N GLY A 46 8.39 -0.86 -11.07
CA GLY A 46 7.79 -0.88 -12.41
C GLY A 46 6.34 -1.35 -12.45
N ASP A 47 5.85 -1.99 -11.40
CA ASP A 47 4.45 -2.46 -11.29
C ASP A 47 3.51 -1.34 -10.83
N VAL A 48 4.04 -0.21 -10.35
CA VAL A 48 3.24 0.93 -9.87
C VAL A 48 2.96 1.87 -11.04
N ARG A 49 1.69 2.00 -11.42
CA ARG A 49 1.24 2.87 -12.50
C ARG A 49 1.21 4.35 -12.08
N ASP A 50 1.24 5.24 -13.07
CA ASP A 50 1.25 6.70 -12.84
C ASP A 50 -0.03 7.20 -12.15
N ASP A 51 -1.13 6.48 -12.34
CA ASP A 51 -2.42 6.77 -11.72
C ASP A 51 -2.60 6.15 -10.33
N GLY A 52 -1.57 5.49 -9.77
CA GLY A 52 -1.60 4.91 -8.42
C GLY A 52 -2.00 3.45 -8.36
N TRP A 53 -2.42 2.84 -9.46
CA TRP A 53 -2.85 1.44 -9.49
C TRP A 53 -1.68 0.46 -9.52
N VAL A 54 -1.89 -0.68 -8.87
CA VAL A 54 -0.94 -1.78 -8.72
C VAL A 54 -1.70 -3.10 -8.84
N GLU A 55 -1.31 -3.93 -9.80
CA GLU A 55 -1.80 -5.31 -9.90
C GLU A 55 -0.96 -6.21 -8.98
N LEU A 56 -1.60 -6.85 -8.00
CA LEU A 56 -0.92 -7.70 -7.04
C LEU A 56 -0.73 -9.12 -7.57
N ARG A 57 0.51 -9.63 -7.48
CA ARG A 57 0.87 -11.00 -7.87
C ARG A 57 1.51 -11.74 -6.71
N ALA A 58 1.02 -12.93 -6.37
CA ALA A 58 1.59 -13.70 -5.27
C ALA A 58 3.00 -14.19 -5.61
N ALA A 59 3.90 -14.20 -4.63
CA ALA A 59 5.26 -14.75 -4.79
C ALA A 59 5.28 -16.28 -4.84
N PHE A 60 4.25 -16.92 -4.30
CA PHE A 60 4.08 -18.37 -4.27
C PHE A 60 2.62 -18.72 -4.62
N ASP A 61 2.34 -20.01 -4.77
CA ASP A 61 0.99 -20.51 -5.04
C ASP A 61 0.00 -20.03 -3.97
N TYR A 62 -0.91 -19.14 -4.39
CA TYR A 62 -1.97 -18.60 -3.56
C TYR A 62 -3.31 -18.90 -4.23
N ALA A 63 -4.14 -19.71 -3.57
CA ALA A 63 -5.43 -20.15 -4.10
C ALA A 63 -6.51 -19.06 -4.12
N GLY A 64 -6.27 -17.92 -3.44
CA GLY A 64 -7.20 -16.79 -3.43
C GLY A 64 -6.97 -15.83 -4.59
N GLY A 65 -8.01 -15.10 -4.97
CA GLY A 65 -7.86 -13.95 -5.87
C GLY A 65 -7.15 -12.79 -5.16
N LEU A 66 -6.19 -12.16 -5.83
CA LEU A 66 -5.59 -10.93 -5.35
C LEU A 66 -6.27 -9.73 -6.02
N PRO A 67 -6.56 -8.66 -5.27
CA PRO A 67 -7.18 -7.46 -5.85
C PRO A 67 -6.14 -6.60 -6.58
N GLU A 68 -6.62 -5.80 -7.53
CA GLU A 68 -5.92 -4.58 -7.93
C GLU A 68 -6.09 -3.53 -6.82
N VAL A 69 -5.01 -2.84 -6.47
CA VAL A 69 -4.99 -1.88 -5.36
C VAL A 69 -4.47 -0.52 -5.81
N TRP A 70 -4.92 0.53 -5.14
CA TRP A 70 -4.58 1.90 -5.46
C TRP A 70 -3.92 2.63 -4.29
N THR A 71 -2.92 3.46 -4.58
CA THR A 71 -2.37 4.43 -3.63
C THR A 71 -2.37 5.84 -4.22
N HIS A 72 -2.65 6.82 -3.36
CA HIS A 72 -2.58 8.25 -3.68
C HIS A 72 -1.13 8.76 -3.76
N ALA A 73 -0.14 7.91 -3.45
CA ALA A 73 1.28 8.25 -3.42
C ALA A 73 2.12 7.32 -4.33
N PRO A 74 1.82 7.19 -5.64
CA PRO A 74 2.52 6.27 -6.54
C PRO A 74 4.03 6.49 -6.55
N ASP A 75 4.49 7.74 -6.66
CA ASP A 75 5.91 8.06 -6.77
C ASP A 75 6.70 7.69 -5.52
N LEU A 76 6.10 7.90 -4.35
CA LEU A 76 6.73 7.52 -3.09
C LEU A 76 6.74 6.01 -2.87
N LEU A 77 5.72 5.29 -3.37
CA LEU A 77 5.75 3.83 -3.39
C LEU A 77 6.85 3.33 -4.33
N ARG A 78 7.01 3.91 -5.52
CA ARG A 78 8.10 3.59 -6.45
C ARG A 78 9.47 3.82 -5.83
N GLU A 79 9.66 4.96 -5.19
CA GLU A 79 10.91 5.29 -4.49
C GLU A 79 11.22 4.25 -3.41
N ALA A 80 10.22 3.92 -2.57
CA ALA A 80 10.36 2.89 -1.55
C ALA A 80 10.74 1.52 -2.15
N LEU A 81 10.25 1.19 -3.34
CA LEU A 81 10.50 -0.09 -4.02
C LEU A 81 11.81 -0.13 -4.82
N ALA A 82 12.27 0.98 -5.39
CA ALA A 82 13.45 1.01 -6.28
C ALA A 82 14.74 0.49 -5.59
N GLY A 83 14.88 0.79 -4.30
CA GLY A 83 15.98 0.31 -3.46
C GLY A 83 15.65 -0.92 -2.62
N HIS A 84 14.40 -1.39 -2.61
CA HIS A 84 13.97 -2.46 -1.72
C HIS A 84 14.59 -3.80 -2.12
N ARG A 85 15.09 -4.54 -1.13
CA ARG A 85 15.67 -5.88 -1.30
C ARG A 85 15.02 -6.94 -0.43
N GLY A 86 14.02 -6.54 0.36
CA GLY A 86 13.28 -7.45 1.21
C GLY A 86 11.93 -7.83 0.60
N ARG A 87 11.00 -8.23 1.46
CA ARG A 87 9.72 -8.81 1.07
C ARG A 87 8.61 -7.78 1.12
N VAL A 88 7.56 -7.99 0.33
CA VAL A 88 6.35 -7.17 0.32
C VAL A 88 5.18 -8.06 0.65
N TYR A 89 4.34 -7.63 1.60
CA TYR A 89 3.17 -8.37 2.03
C TYR A 89 1.88 -7.59 1.79
N TRP A 90 0.90 -8.26 1.22
CA TRP A 90 -0.50 -7.83 1.22
C TRP A 90 -1.17 -8.23 2.53
N LEU A 91 -1.69 -7.24 3.26
CA LEU A 91 -2.45 -7.43 4.49
C LEU A 91 -3.94 -7.20 4.21
N SER A 92 -4.63 -8.28 3.83
CA SER A 92 -6.04 -8.21 3.37
C SER A 92 -6.99 -7.62 4.40
N ARG A 93 -6.81 -7.92 5.69
CA ARG A 93 -7.63 -7.37 6.78
C ARG A 93 -7.56 -5.84 6.88
N TRP A 94 -6.41 -5.25 6.52
CA TRP A 94 -6.10 -3.84 6.78
C TRP A 94 -5.98 -3.00 5.52
N HIS A 95 -6.18 -3.60 4.35
CA HIS A 95 -5.93 -2.98 3.05
C HIS A 95 -4.59 -2.23 3.01
N ALA A 96 -3.50 -2.96 3.30
CA ALA A 96 -2.17 -2.37 3.37
C ALA A 96 -1.10 -3.24 2.71
N LEU A 97 -0.13 -2.56 2.08
CA LEU A 97 1.13 -3.18 1.68
C LEU A 97 2.16 -2.93 2.77
N LYS A 98 2.79 -4.00 3.25
CA LYS A 98 3.84 -3.97 4.25
C LYS A 98 5.16 -4.39 3.61
N LEU A 99 6.13 -3.48 3.59
CA LEU A 99 7.50 -3.75 3.14
C LEU A 99 8.32 -4.13 4.37
N VAL A 100 9.03 -5.25 4.29
CA VAL A 100 10.01 -5.67 5.30
C VAL A 100 11.38 -5.80 4.68
N ASN A 101 12.44 -5.38 5.39
CA ASN A 101 13.81 -5.54 4.92
C ASN A 101 14.33 -6.97 5.13
N GLY A 102 15.60 -7.23 4.80
CA GLY A 102 16.23 -8.56 4.96
C GLY A 102 16.37 -9.03 6.41
N ASP A 103 16.24 -8.12 7.38
CA ASP A 103 16.29 -8.39 8.83
C ASP A 103 14.87 -8.51 9.44
N ASP A 104 13.84 -8.65 8.60
CA ASP A 104 12.42 -8.74 8.98
C ASP A 104 11.84 -7.52 9.72
N GLN A 105 12.52 -6.38 9.63
CA GLN A 105 12.04 -5.11 10.15
C GLN A 105 11.11 -4.42 9.15
N VAL A 106 10.08 -3.73 9.67
CA VAL A 106 9.15 -2.95 8.83
C VAL A 106 9.88 -1.74 8.25
N ALA A 107 10.11 -1.76 6.94
CA ALA A 107 10.71 -0.67 6.18
C ALA A 107 9.64 0.29 5.64
N GLY A 108 8.45 -0.22 5.34
CA GLY A 108 7.37 0.55 4.73
C GLY A 108 5.99 -0.02 5.05
N LEU A 109 5.01 0.87 5.14
CA LEU A 109 3.60 0.55 5.26
C LEU A 109 2.84 1.57 4.42
N VAL A 110 1.99 1.05 3.53
CA VAL A 110 1.23 1.83 2.56
C VAL A 110 -0.22 1.43 2.74
N ASN A 111 -1.09 2.40 2.98
CA ASN A 111 -2.53 2.19 2.95
C ASN A 111 -2.98 2.20 1.50
N VAL A 112 -3.78 1.22 1.09
CA VAL A 112 -4.26 1.10 -0.29
C VAL A 112 -5.78 1.02 -0.35
N ALA A 113 -6.35 1.50 -1.44
CA ALA A 113 -7.76 1.34 -1.76
C ALA A 113 -7.96 0.16 -2.70
N LEU A 114 -9.20 -0.34 -2.74
CA LEU A 114 -9.66 -1.31 -3.73
C LEU A 114 -10.51 -0.60 -4.79
N VAL A 115 -10.71 -1.23 -5.94
CA VAL A 115 -11.59 -0.73 -7.03
C VAL A 115 -12.99 -0.34 -6.55
N SER A 116 -13.52 -1.00 -5.52
CA SER A 116 -14.83 -0.68 -4.95
C SER A 116 -14.82 0.47 -3.91
N GLY A 117 -13.68 1.11 -3.67
CA GLY A 117 -13.51 2.16 -2.66
C GLY A 117 -13.68 3.59 -3.21
N GLU A 118 -13.84 4.56 -2.31
CA GLU A 118 -13.81 5.99 -2.66
C GLU A 118 -12.35 6.39 -2.96
N LEU A 119 -12.04 6.59 -4.25
CA LEU A 119 -10.73 7.04 -4.71
C LEU A 119 -10.69 8.56 -4.74
N CYS A 120 -9.63 9.17 -4.23
CA CYS A 120 -9.45 10.61 -4.37
C CYS A 120 -8.95 10.96 -5.77
N GLY A 121 -9.63 11.91 -6.40
CA GLY A 121 -9.23 12.39 -7.72
C GLY A 121 -9.65 11.48 -8.87
N ALA A 122 -10.52 10.49 -8.65
CA ALA A 122 -11.41 10.06 -9.72
C ALA A 122 -12.24 11.29 -10.09
N ALA A 123 -11.77 12.06 -11.07
CA ALA A 123 -12.65 12.91 -11.83
C ALA A 123 -13.86 12.05 -12.15
N ALA A 124 -15.02 12.43 -11.61
CA ALA A 124 -16.29 11.95 -12.10
C ALA A 124 -16.17 12.01 -13.61
N GLY A 125 -16.21 10.83 -14.25
CA GLY A 125 -16.04 10.72 -15.69
C GLY A 125 -16.90 11.79 -16.32
N SER A 126 -16.26 12.60 -17.14
CA SER A 126 -16.94 13.47 -18.10
C SER A 126 -17.80 12.58 -18.98
N SER A 127 -19.03 12.34 -18.55
CA SER A 127 -20.11 11.84 -19.37
C SER A 127 -20.72 13.05 -20.07
N GLN A 128 -20.21 13.33 -21.27
CA GLN A 128 -20.99 13.89 -22.38
C GLN A 128 -20.75 12.95 -23.57
N PRO A 129 -21.72 12.75 -24.46
CA PRO A 129 -22.83 13.65 -24.81
C PRO A 129 -24.14 13.42 -24.03
#